data_AF-A0A7R9YK83-F1
#
_entry.id   AF-A0A7R9YK83-F1
#
_cell.length_a   1.000
_cell.length_b   1.000
_cell.length_c   1.000
_cell.angle_alpha   90.00
_cell.angle_beta   90.00
_cell.angle_gamma   90.00
#
_symmetry.space_group_name_H-M   'P 1'
#
loop_
_entity.id
_entity.type
_entity.pdbx_description
1 polymer ?
#
loop_
_entity_poly.entity_id
_entity_poly.type
_entity_poly.pdbx_seq_one_letter_code
_entity_poly.pdbx_strand_id
1 'polypeptide(L)'
;EEYELGDLSVALDTFAKEEVTRMTGKEGYEFGDLSVEIDARVKRAVGEFTGKVTYTPGDLQAEIRRRVAKQVLEYTGKDGYEFGDITREINRRRAVWVESYLGREGYEFGDLTKKALADFTGKKEGEYRFGDISKAIGSKLFGPRKRKRDD
;
A
#
# COMPACT_ATOMS: atom_id res chain seq x y z
N GLU A 1 -16.55 39.38 38.56
CA GLU A 1 -16.13 38.19 39.31
C GLU A 1 -14.70 37.89 38.93
N GLU A 2 -13.84 37.72 39.92
CA GLU A 2 -12.41 37.46 39.77
C GLU A 2 -12.23 35.94 39.72
N TYR A 3 -11.76 35.41 38.59
CA TYR A 3 -11.52 33.97 38.44
C TYR A 3 -10.31 33.56 39.27
N GLU A 4 -10.45 32.54 40.09
CA GLU A 4 -9.37 32.02 40.91
C GLU A 4 -8.52 31.01 40.12
N LEU A 5 -7.25 30.90 40.50
CA LEU A 5 -6.32 29.92 39.95
C LEU A 5 -6.76 28.51 40.39
N GLY A 6 -7.68 27.91 39.64
CA GLY A 6 -8.28 26.61 39.98
C GLY A 6 -9.63 26.36 39.33
N ASP A 7 -10.36 27.41 38.97
CA ASP A 7 -11.71 27.32 38.40
C ASP A 7 -11.75 26.51 37.11
N LEU A 8 -10.74 26.68 36.24
CA LEU A 8 -10.61 25.91 35.02
C LEU A 8 -10.41 24.41 35.30
N SER A 9 -9.66 24.07 36.35
CA SER A 9 -9.43 22.67 36.71
C SER A 9 -10.73 22.00 37.18
N VAL A 10 -11.53 22.71 37.97
CA VAL A 10 -12.83 22.22 38.46
C VAL A 10 -13.83 22.11 37.31
N ALA A 11 -13.87 23.09 36.41
CA ALA A 11 -14.73 23.06 35.24
C ALA A 11 -14.37 21.89 34.30
N LEU A 12 -13.07 21.65 34.06
CA LEU A 12 -12.61 20.54 33.23
C LEU A 12 -12.92 19.17 33.85
N ASP A 13 -12.75 19.01 35.17
CA ASP A 13 -13.12 17.78 35.88
C ASP A 13 -14.63 17.51 35.80
N THR A 14 -15.44 18.54 36.01
CA THR A 14 -16.91 18.45 35.90
C THR A 14 -17.32 18.04 34.48
N PHE A 15 -16.77 18.72 33.46
CA PHE A 15 -17.02 18.38 32.06
C PHE A 15 -16.59 16.95 31.72
N ALA A 16 -15.41 16.50 32.18
CA ALA A 16 -14.94 15.15 31.95
C ALA A 16 -15.88 14.09 32.57
N LYS A 17 -16.38 14.34 33.78
CA LYS A 17 -17.33 13.44 34.46
C LYS A 17 -18.67 13.37 33.74
N GLU A 18 -19.21 14.51 33.32
CA GLU A 18 -20.45 14.61 32.54
C GLU A 18 -20.35 13.89 31.19
N GLU A 19 -19.20 13.99 30.53
CA GLU A 19 -18.93 13.27 29.29
C GLU A 19 -18.91 11.75 29.49
N VAL A 20 -18.29 11.28 30.57
CA VAL A 20 -18.28 9.86 30.91
C VAL A 20 -19.68 9.33 31.24
N THR A 21 -20.47 10.04 32.04
CA THR A 21 -21.86 9.64 32.34
C THR A 21 -22.73 9.63 31.09
N ARG A 22 -22.55 10.61 30.20
CA ARG A 22 -23.22 10.63 28.88
C ARG A 22 -22.84 9.42 28.03
N MET A 23 -21.57 9.02 28.05
CA MET A 23 -21.09 7.86 27.28
C MET A 23 -21.58 6.52 27.83
N THR A 24 -21.62 6.37 29.16
CA THR A 24 -22.03 5.13 29.83
C THR A 24 -23.53 5.02 30.04
N GLY A 25 -24.25 6.15 29.99
CA GLY A 25 -25.68 6.24 30.31
C GLY A 25 -25.99 6.16 31.80
N LYS A 26 -24.98 6.28 32.67
CA LYS A 26 -25.16 6.28 34.14
C LYS A 26 -25.61 7.65 34.65
N GLU A 27 -26.35 7.67 35.76
CA GLU A 27 -26.80 8.90 36.42
C GLU A 27 -25.67 9.64 37.16
N GLY A 28 -24.56 8.95 37.48
CA GLY A 28 -23.42 9.51 38.20
C GLY A 28 -22.09 8.92 37.73
N TYR A 29 -21.02 9.69 37.90
CA TYR A 29 -19.67 9.28 37.53
C TYR A 29 -19.06 8.37 38.60
N GLU A 30 -18.55 7.22 38.19
CA GLU A 30 -17.69 6.37 39.00
C GLU A 30 -16.33 6.17 38.32
N PHE A 31 -15.28 6.11 39.13
CA PHE A 31 -13.94 5.82 38.62
C PHE A 31 -13.92 4.45 37.93
N GLY A 32 -13.50 4.43 36.66
CA GLY A 32 -13.43 3.22 35.84
C GLY A 32 -14.60 3.01 34.88
N ASP A 33 -15.66 3.82 34.95
CA ASP A 33 -16.82 3.73 34.05
C ASP A 33 -16.43 3.81 32.57
N LEU A 34 -15.58 4.77 32.22
CA LEU A 34 -15.08 4.93 30.87
C LEU A 34 -14.30 3.69 30.40
N SER A 35 -13.52 3.06 31.27
CA SER A 35 -12.75 1.85 30.93
C SER A 35 -13.66 0.67 30.61
N VAL A 36 -14.73 0.49 31.39
CA VAL A 36 -15.71 -0.58 31.17
C VAL A 36 -16.48 -0.33 29.87
N GLU A 37 -16.90 0.91 29.62
CA GLU A 37 -17.62 1.27 28.39
C GLU A 37 -16.75 1.11 27.14
N ILE A 38 -15.48 1.55 27.19
CA ILE A 38 -14.52 1.35 26.10
C ILE A 38 -14.30 -0.15 25.84
N ASP A 39 -14.07 -0.94 26.89
CA ASP A 39 -13.90 -2.39 26.76
C ASP A 39 -15.13 -3.05 26.11
N ALA A 40 -16.34 -2.69 26.54
CA ALA A 40 -17.57 -3.20 25.95
C ALA A 40 -17.73 -2.82 24.46
N ARG A 41 -17.40 -1.57 24.09
CA ARG A 41 -17.42 -1.10 22.69
C ARG A 41 -16.40 -1.82 21.83
N VAL A 42 -15.17 -1.99 22.32
CA VAL A 42 -14.11 -2.72 21.60
C VAL A 42 -14.51 -4.18 21.38
N LYS A 43 -15.02 -4.85 22.42
CA LYS A 43 -15.49 -6.25 22.32
C LYS A 43 -16.62 -6.39 21.29
N ARG A 44 -17.56 -5.45 21.26
CA ARG A 44 -18.66 -5.41 20.29
C ARG A 44 -18.16 -5.22 18.87
N ALA A 45 -17.28 -4.24 18.64
CA ALA A 45 -16.69 -3.98 17.32
C ALA A 45 -15.89 -5.18 16.80
N VAL A 46 -15.14 -5.86 17.67
CA VAL A 46 -14.44 -7.11 17.30
C VAL A 46 -15.44 -8.22 16.99
N GLY A 47 -16.51 -8.36 17.77
CA GLY A 47 -17.59 -9.31 17.50
C GLY A 47 -18.22 -9.10 16.12
N GLU A 48 -18.58 -7.85 15.80
CA GLU A 48 -19.12 -7.48 14.48
C GLU A 48 -18.12 -7.75 13.34
N PHE A 49 -16.84 -7.40 13.52
CA PHE A 49 -15.82 -7.62 12.51
C PHE A 49 -15.56 -9.11 12.24
N THR A 50 -15.58 -9.93 13.30
CA THR A 50 -15.29 -11.37 13.24
C THR A 50 -16.52 -12.23 13.00
N GLY A 51 -17.73 -11.66 13.09
CA GLY A 51 -19.00 -12.38 13.02
C GLY A 51 -19.28 -13.25 14.25
N LYS A 52 -18.67 -12.94 15.40
CA LYS A 52 -18.84 -13.69 16.66
C LYS A 52 -19.70 -12.91 17.64
N VAL A 53 -20.55 -13.61 18.38
CA VAL A 53 -21.41 -13.02 19.41
C VAL A 53 -20.60 -12.65 20.67
N THR A 54 -19.55 -13.39 20.97
CA THR A 54 -18.73 -13.20 22.18
C THR A 54 -17.26 -12.99 21.82
N TYR A 55 -16.66 -11.93 22.37
CA TYR A 55 -15.24 -11.66 22.23
C TYR A 55 -14.38 -12.65 23.00
N THR A 56 -13.41 -13.25 22.31
CA THR A 56 -12.31 -13.99 22.90
C THR A 56 -10.98 -13.33 22.53
N PRO A 57 -10.00 -13.22 23.45
CA PRO A 57 -8.67 -12.75 23.11
C PRO A 57 -8.09 -13.54 21.93
N GLY A 58 -7.64 -12.82 20.91
CA GLY A 58 -7.09 -13.41 19.68
C GLY A 58 -8.07 -13.53 18.51
N ASP A 59 -9.38 -13.33 18.71
CA ASP A 59 -10.37 -13.41 17.64
C ASP A 59 -10.07 -12.46 16.48
N LEU A 60 -9.74 -11.21 16.80
CA LEU A 60 -9.34 -10.21 15.79
C LEU A 60 -8.09 -10.67 15.01
N GLN A 61 -7.09 -11.20 15.71
CA GLN A 61 -5.86 -11.67 15.07
C GLN A 61 -6.13 -12.85 14.14
N ALA A 62 -6.97 -13.80 14.57
CA ALA A 62 -7.34 -14.97 13.78
C ALA A 62 -8.10 -14.58 12.50
N GLU A 63 -9.06 -13.67 12.60
CA GLU A 63 -9.84 -13.23 11.45
C GLU A 63 -9.00 -12.40 10.47
N ILE A 64 -8.14 -11.49 10.97
CA ILE A 64 -7.20 -10.76 10.11
C ILE A 64 -6.28 -11.75 9.38
N ARG A 65 -5.68 -12.71 10.10
CA ARG A 65 -4.82 -13.73 9.49
C ARG A 65 -5.54 -14.53 8.42
N ARG A 66 -6.78 -14.94 8.68
CA ARG A 66 -7.62 -15.67 7.72
C ARG A 66 -7.87 -14.85 6.45
N ARG A 67 -8.25 -13.58 6.58
CA ARG A 67 -8.53 -12.70 5.43
C ARG A 67 -7.29 -12.41 4.61
N VAL A 68 -6.17 -12.11 5.27
CA VAL A 68 -4.88 -11.89 4.60
C VAL A 68 -4.42 -13.16 3.89
N ALA A 69 -4.46 -14.31 4.58
CA ALA A 69 -4.09 -15.59 3.97
C ALA A 69 -4.93 -15.86 2.72
N LYS A 70 -6.26 -15.72 2.80
CA LYS A 70 -7.14 -15.88 1.63
C LYS A 70 -6.70 -15.03 0.44
N GLN A 71 -6.45 -13.73 0.65
CA GLN A 71 -6.01 -12.84 -0.43
C GLN A 71 -4.63 -13.23 -0.99
N VAL A 72 -3.70 -13.68 -0.15
CA VAL A 72 -2.39 -14.15 -0.61
C VAL A 72 -2.53 -15.42 -1.44
N LEU A 73 -3.37 -16.37 -1.03
CA LEU A 73 -3.62 -17.60 -1.78
C LEU A 73 -4.25 -17.29 -3.15
N GLU A 74 -5.25 -16.40 -3.18
CA GLU A 74 -5.87 -15.93 -4.43
C GLU A 74 -4.86 -15.23 -5.34
N TYR A 75 -3.98 -14.40 -4.78
CA TYR A 75 -2.96 -13.69 -5.56
C TYR A 75 -1.87 -14.62 -6.11
N THR A 76 -1.42 -15.58 -5.30
CA THR A 76 -0.30 -16.47 -5.64
C THR A 76 -0.72 -17.76 -6.33
N GLY A 77 -1.99 -18.14 -6.26
CA GLY A 77 -2.51 -19.40 -6.79
C GLY A 77 -2.03 -20.63 -6.03
N LYS A 78 -1.64 -20.46 -4.75
CA LYS A 78 -1.17 -21.55 -3.89
C LYS A 78 -2.28 -22.09 -3.00
N ASP A 79 -2.09 -23.32 -2.52
CA ASP A 79 -2.98 -23.97 -1.53
C ASP A 79 -2.62 -23.63 -0.08
N GLY A 80 -1.43 -23.07 0.18
CA GLY A 80 -0.93 -22.76 1.52
C GLY A 80 -0.17 -21.43 1.59
N TYR A 81 -0.32 -20.74 2.72
CA TYR A 81 0.33 -19.43 2.98
C TYR A 81 1.69 -19.64 3.63
N GLU A 82 2.72 -19.09 3.02
CA GLU A 82 4.04 -18.98 3.61
C GLU A 82 4.51 -17.52 3.63
N PHE A 83 5.33 -17.20 4.64
CA PHE A 83 6.01 -15.91 4.65
C PHE A 83 6.85 -15.73 3.37
N GLY A 84 6.78 -14.53 2.78
CA GLY A 84 7.49 -14.19 1.55
C GLY A 84 6.83 -14.67 0.25
N ASP A 85 5.64 -15.27 0.30
CA ASP A 85 4.93 -15.72 -0.91
C ASP A 85 4.64 -14.59 -1.90
N ILE A 86 4.13 -13.45 -1.42
CA ILE A 86 3.89 -12.26 -2.25
C ILE A 86 5.20 -11.80 -2.91
N THR A 87 6.29 -11.71 -2.15
CA THR A 87 7.60 -11.28 -2.67
C THR A 87 8.12 -12.21 -3.74
N ARG A 88 8.02 -13.53 -3.53
CA ARG A 88 8.43 -14.55 -4.50
C ARG A 88 7.60 -14.44 -5.78
N GLU A 89 6.28 -14.31 -5.65
CA GLU A 89 5.39 -14.21 -6.80
C GLU A 89 5.59 -12.91 -7.60
N ILE A 90 5.75 -11.76 -6.92
CA ILE A 90 6.09 -10.49 -7.58
C ILE A 90 7.41 -10.61 -8.34
N ASN A 91 8.44 -11.21 -7.73
CA ASN A 91 9.74 -11.38 -8.38
C ASN A 91 9.64 -12.32 -9.59
N ARG A 92 8.85 -13.39 -9.50
CA ARG A 92 8.57 -14.29 -10.62
C ARG A 92 7.90 -13.55 -11.77
N ARG A 93 6.81 -12.82 -11.50
CA ARG A 93 6.09 -12.03 -12.52
C ARG A 93 6.97 -10.96 -13.15
N ARG A 94 7.78 -10.29 -12.33
CA ARG A 94 8.78 -9.33 -12.80
C ARG A 94 9.78 -10.00 -13.74
N ALA A 95 10.33 -11.17 -13.39
CA ALA A 95 11.28 -11.89 -14.23
C ALA A 95 10.65 -12.24 -15.58
N VAL A 96 9.45 -12.84 -15.58
CA VAL A 96 8.70 -13.16 -16.81
C VAL A 96 8.46 -11.91 -17.67
N TRP A 97 8.06 -10.80 -17.05
CA TRP A 97 7.86 -9.54 -17.76
C TRP A 97 9.17 -9.00 -18.36
N VAL A 98 10.27 -9.04 -17.61
CA VAL A 98 11.58 -8.59 -18.10
C VAL A 98 12.04 -9.46 -19.27
N GLU A 99 11.94 -10.78 -19.17
CA GLU A 99 12.34 -11.70 -20.23
C GLU A 99 11.46 -11.54 -21.47
N SER A 100 10.14 -11.38 -21.29
CA SER A 100 9.23 -11.08 -22.38
C SER A 100 9.53 -9.74 -23.04
N TYR A 101 9.84 -8.71 -22.25
CA TYR A 101 10.20 -7.40 -22.78
C TYR A 101 11.54 -7.46 -23.51
N LEU A 102 12.54 -8.17 -23.00
CA LEU A 102 13.86 -8.33 -23.62
C LEU A 102 13.85 -9.27 -24.83
N GLY A 103 12.95 -10.25 -24.86
CA GLY A 103 12.90 -11.30 -25.88
C GLY A 103 13.98 -12.36 -25.72
N ARG A 104 14.57 -12.47 -24.52
CA ARG A 104 15.57 -13.47 -24.15
C ARG A 104 15.48 -13.80 -22.67
N GLU A 105 15.95 -14.99 -22.32
CA GLU A 105 16.13 -15.39 -20.92
C GLU A 105 17.37 -14.73 -20.31
N GLY A 106 17.32 -14.49 -19.01
CA GLY A 106 18.43 -13.89 -18.28
C GLY A 106 18.43 -12.36 -18.36
N TYR A 107 18.36 -11.72 -17.19
CA TYR A 107 18.46 -10.28 -17.03
C TYR A 107 19.84 -9.89 -16.52
N GLU A 108 20.53 -9.00 -17.24
CA GLU A 108 21.70 -8.29 -16.74
C GLU A 108 21.38 -6.82 -16.47
N PHE A 109 22.05 -6.26 -15.46
CA PHE A 109 21.89 -4.85 -15.13
C PHE A 109 22.22 -3.97 -16.35
N GLY A 110 21.25 -3.15 -16.75
CA GLY A 110 21.36 -2.25 -17.90
C GLY A 110 20.67 -2.74 -19.18
N ASP A 111 20.21 -3.99 -19.23
CA ASP A 111 19.54 -4.54 -20.42
C ASP A 111 18.25 -3.81 -20.77
N LEU A 112 17.43 -3.48 -19.76
CA LEU A 112 16.20 -2.71 -19.97
C LEU A 112 16.50 -1.33 -20.60
N THR A 113 17.54 -0.65 -20.12
CA THR A 113 17.96 0.65 -20.65
C THR A 113 18.51 0.52 -22.08
N LYS A 114 19.35 -0.48 -22.35
CA LYS A 114 19.90 -0.74 -23.69
C LYS A 114 18.78 -1.03 -24.69
N LYS A 115 17.82 -1.89 -24.32
CA LYS A 115 16.67 -2.19 -25.17
C LYS A 115 15.78 -0.98 -25.41
N ALA A 116 15.45 -0.22 -24.35
CA ALA A 116 14.66 1.00 -24.51
C ALA A 116 15.34 2.03 -25.43
N LEU A 117 16.67 2.18 -25.36
CA LEU A 117 17.44 3.03 -26.27
C LEU A 117 17.47 2.50 -27.70
N ALA A 118 17.62 1.18 -27.87
CA ALA A 118 17.56 0.51 -29.17
C ALA A 118 16.19 0.76 -29.83
N ASP A 119 15.09 0.50 -29.12
CA ASP A 119 13.72 0.70 -29.59
C ASP A 119 13.44 2.19 -29.89
N PHE A 120 13.92 3.10 -29.06
CA PHE A 120 13.73 4.54 -29.28
C PHE A 120 14.46 5.05 -30.51
N THR A 121 15.70 4.59 -30.73
CA THR A 121 16.58 5.03 -31.83
C THR A 121 16.38 4.25 -33.12
N GLY A 122 15.67 3.11 -33.07
CA GLY A 122 15.49 2.19 -34.18
C GLY A 122 16.76 1.41 -34.56
N LYS A 123 17.74 1.34 -33.65
CA LYS A 123 18.99 0.60 -33.85
C LYS A 123 18.97 -0.72 -33.11
N LYS A 124 19.83 -1.66 -33.51
CA LYS A 124 19.99 -2.91 -32.76
C LYS A 124 20.67 -2.63 -31.42
N GLU A 125 20.39 -3.51 -30.46
CA GLU A 125 21.02 -3.47 -29.14
C GLU A 125 22.55 -3.52 -29.27
N GLY A 126 23.25 -2.61 -28.59
CA GLY A 126 24.72 -2.49 -28.67
C GLY A 126 25.26 -1.69 -29.86
N GLU A 127 24.44 -1.34 -30.86
CA GLU A 127 24.87 -0.51 -32.01
C GLU A 127 24.63 1.00 -31.81
N TYR A 128 23.99 1.38 -30.69
CA TYR A 128 23.76 2.76 -30.31
C TYR A 128 25.07 3.53 -30.08
N ARG A 129 25.16 4.74 -30.62
CA ARG A 129 26.25 5.69 -30.40
C ARG A 129 25.69 7.03 -29.89
N PHE A 130 26.53 7.72 -29.13
CA PHE A 130 26.23 9.08 -28.69
C PHE A 130 25.85 9.97 -29.90
N GLY A 131 24.68 10.61 -29.83
CA GLY A 131 24.10 11.41 -30.92
C GLY A 131 22.95 10.72 -31.68
N ASP A 132 22.73 9.41 -31.51
CA ASP A 132 21.60 8.73 -32.15
C ASP A 132 20.24 9.10 -31.53
N ILE A 133 20.20 9.42 -30.23
CA ILE A 133 18.99 9.97 -29.57
C ILE A 133 18.62 11.30 -30.24
N SER A 134 19.58 12.21 -30.43
CA SER A 134 19.35 13.51 -31.07
C SER A 134 18.87 13.36 -32.52
N LYS A 135 19.44 12.40 -33.26
CA LYS A 135 18.99 12.07 -34.63
C LYS A 135 17.58 11.48 -34.63
N ALA A 136 17.26 10.61 -33.69
CA ALA A 136 15.93 10.00 -33.56
C ALA A 136 14.86 11.02 -33.16
N ILE A 137 15.17 11.96 -32.27
CA ILE A 137 14.29 13.10 -31.94
C ILE A 137 14.08 13.98 -33.18
N GLY A 138 15.17 14.33 -33.87
CA GLY A 138 15.11 15.13 -35.08
C GLY A 138 14.31 14.48 -36.20
N SER A 139 14.43 13.17 -36.41
CA SER A 139 13.65 12.45 -37.42
C SER A 139 12.17 12.34 -37.05
N LYS A 140 11.84 12.14 -35.77
CA LYS A 140 10.44 12.08 -35.29
C LYS A 140 9.74 13.45 -35.32
N LEU A 141 10.46 14.54 -35.06
CA LEU A 141 9.89 15.90 -35.06
C LEU A 141 9.81 16.55 -36.44
N PHE A 142 10.78 16.28 -37.32
CA PHE A 142 10.91 17.01 -38.60
C PHE A 142 10.76 16.12 -39.84
N GLY A 143 10.47 14.82 -39.66
CA GLY A 143 10.30 13.86 -40.76
C GLY A 143 11.60 13.54 -41.51
N PRO A 144 11.57 12.63 -42.50
CA PRO A 144 12.75 12.30 -43.28
C PRO A 144 13.20 13.51 -44.11
N ARG A 145 14.45 13.96 -43.88
CA ARG A 145 15.08 14.96 -44.75
C ARG A 145 15.23 14.38 -46.16
N LYS A 146 14.46 14.90 -47.13
CA LYS A 146 14.72 14.66 -48.56
C LYS A 146 16.12 15.20 -48.89
N ARG A 147 17.09 14.30 -49.10
CA ARG A 147 18.34 14.68 -49.77
C ARG A 147 17.98 15.07 -51.20
N LYS A 148 18.12 16.34 -51.56
CA LYS A 148 18.26 16.72 -52.96
C LYS A 148 19.51 16.00 -53.47
N ARG A 149 19.33 15.14 -54.48
CA ARG A 149 20.44 14.75 -55.34
C ARG A 149 20.68 15.99 -56.20
N ASP A 150 21.84 16.58 -56.06
CA ASP A 150 22.31 17.56 -57.02
C ASP A 150 23.01 16.71 -58.11
N ASP A 151 22.38 16.68 -59.29
CA ASP A 151 22.95 16.22 -60.56
C ASP A 151 23.97 17.24 -61.08
#